data_AF-A0AB38N7K1-F1
#
_entry.id   AF-A0AB38N7K1-F1
#
_cell.length_a   1.000
_cell.length_b   1.000
_cell.length_c   1.000
_cell.angle_alpha   90.00
_cell.angle_beta   90.00
_cell.angle_gamma   90.00
#
_symmetry.space_group_name_H-M   'P 1'
#
loop_
_entity.id
_entity.type
_entity.pdbx_description
1 polymer ?
#
loop_
_entity_poly.entity_id
_entity_poly.type
_entity_poly.pdbx_seq_one_letter_code
_entity_poly.pdbx_strand_id
1 'polypeptide(L)'
;MENQHKRSLHDDAGRLRELVKYIGDMPLESIHMGALQPFVEGRRKDGVSTRTINHGLQVVRRILNLAASEWMDEYGLTWIINAPKIKLLPEHDLRKPYPLNWDEQHRLFNELPSHLEKMALFAVNTGCRDQEICELRWDWEIKIPELSHIMVFIIPAELVKNGEERLVVCNDTARSVVEEERGKHPTHVFSFRGKPLARILSTGWRQARIKANLQQVRVHDLKHTFGRRLRAAGVSFEDRQDLLGHRSGRITTHYSSAELQNLYGAANKVCEKQKSGVVLTLLRNPNLRMPANKQASKVVAL
;
A
#
# COMPACT_ATOMS: atom_id res chain seq x y z
N MET A 1 -27.69 -6.35 7.39
CA MET A 1 -27.04 -5.06 7.04
C MET A 1 -26.18 -5.27 5.79
N GLU A 2 -26.39 -4.47 4.75
CA GLU A 2 -25.92 -4.68 3.37
C GLU A 2 -24.38 -4.58 3.16
N ASN A 3 -23.64 -3.92 4.06
CA ASN A 3 -22.23 -3.56 3.83
C ASN A 3 -21.22 -4.08 4.88
N GLN A 4 -21.58 -5.12 5.66
CA GLN A 4 -20.71 -5.62 6.75
C GLN A 4 -19.36 -6.16 6.28
N HIS A 5 -19.25 -6.62 5.03
CA HIS A 5 -18.02 -7.15 4.44
C HIS A 5 -17.08 -6.05 3.91
N LYS A 6 -17.51 -4.78 3.89
CA LYS A 6 -16.74 -3.69 3.29
C LYS A 6 -15.58 -3.27 4.19
N ARG A 7 -14.34 -3.58 3.77
CA ARG A 7 -13.11 -3.21 4.54
C ARG A 7 -12.98 -1.70 4.82
N SER A 8 -13.56 -0.84 3.98
CA SER A 8 -13.53 0.62 4.16
C SER A 8 -14.68 1.16 5.03
N LEU A 9 -15.53 0.32 5.63
CA LEU A 9 -16.74 0.76 6.33
C LEU A 9 -16.44 1.78 7.44
N HIS A 10 -15.42 1.53 8.27
CA HIS A 10 -15.05 2.44 9.35
C HIS A 10 -14.57 3.80 8.81
N ASP A 11 -13.73 3.78 7.77
CA ASP A 11 -13.24 5.00 7.13
C ASP A 11 -14.39 5.78 6.48
N ASP A 12 -15.32 5.08 5.81
CA ASP A 12 -16.48 5.67 5.16
C ASP A 12 -17.43 6.29 6.20
N ALA A 13 -17.64 5.63 7.34
CA ALA A 13 -18.38 6.21 8.47
C ALA A 13 -17.69 7.46 9.04
N GLY A 14 -16.35 7.48 9.10
CA GLY A 14 -15.57 8.67 9.45
C GLY A 14 -15.77 9.81 8.45
N ARG A 15 -15.71 9.50 7.14
CA ARG A 15 -15.93 10.48 6.06
C ARG A 15 -17.36 11.03 6.10
N LEU A 16 -18.35 10.17 6.34
CA LEU A 16 -19.75 10.55 6.47
C LEU A 16 -19.96 11.50 7.66
N ARG A 17 -19.36 11.23 8.82
CA ARG A 17 -19.43 12.12 9.99
C ARG A 17 -18.94 13.54 9.69
N GLU A 18 -17.96 13.70 8.82
CA GLU A 18 -17.52 15.03 8.37
C GLU A 18 -18.47 15.64 7.34
N LEU A 19 -19.02 14.83 6.43
CA LEU A 19 -19.96 15.28 5.40
C LEU A 19 -21.29 15.77 5.99
N VAL A 20 -21.86 15.05 6.95
CA VAL A 20 -23.17 15.37 7.55
C VAL A 20 -23.18 16.73 8.25
N LYS A 21 -22.02 17.27 8.67
CA LYS A 21 -21.93 18.63 9.22
C LYS A 21 -22.31 19.73 8.21
N TYR A 22 -22.27 19.42 6.91
CA TYR A 22 -22.55 20.36 5.83
C TYR A 22 -23.86 20.06 5.11
N ILE A 23 -24.22 18.78 4.97
CA ILE A 23 -25.37 18.34 4.16
C ILE A 23 -26.35 17.44 4.93
N GLY A 24 -26.17 17.26 6.24
CA GLY A 24 -26.91 16.26 7.03
C GLY A 24 -28.42 16.52 7.10
N ASP A 25 -28.82 17.79 7.09
CA ASP A 25 -30.24 18.19 7.16
C ASP A 25 -30.86 18.41 5.77
N MET A 26 -30.11 18.17 4.70
CA MET A 26 -30.59 18.37 3.32
C MET A 26 -31.33 17.11 2.82
N PRO A 27 -32.48 17.26 2.16
CA PRO A 27 -33.09 16.16 1.41
C PRO A 27 -32.12 15.64 0.33
N LEU A 28 -32.15 14.33 0.06
CA LEU A 28 -31.26 13.71 -0.93
C LEU A 28 -31.34 14.37 -2.31
N GLU A 29 -32.54 14.80 -2.71
CA GLU A 29 -32.81 15.51 -3.98
C GLU A 29 -32.10 16.86 -4.07
N SER A 30 -31.83 17.50 -2.93
CA SER A 30 -31.13 18.78 -2.84
C SER A 30 -29.61 18.63 -2.81
N ILE A 31 -29.07 17.41 -2.76
CA ILE A 31 -27.62 17.17 -2.72
C ILE A 31 -27.06 17.16 -4.15
N HIS A 32 -26.48 18.29 -4.56
CA HIS A 32 -25.76 18.42 -5.83
C HIS A 32 -24.34 18.97 -5.62
N MET A 33 -23.55 19.10 -6.69
CA MET A 33 -22.16 19.59 -6.61
C MET A 33 -22.03 20.97 -5.95
N GLY A 34 -23.05 21.83 -6.09
CA GLY A 34 -23.11 23.15 -5.45
C GLY A 34 -23.29 23.04 -3.93
N ALA A 35 -24.22 22.20 -3.47
CA ALA A 35 -24.42 21.90 -2.05
C ALA A 35 -23.17 21.30 -1.37
N LEU A 36 -22.29 20.65 -2.13
CA LEU A 36 -21.02 20.10 -1.63
C LEU A 36 -19.85 21.10 -1.64
N GLN A 37 -20.00 22.32 -2.19
CA GLN A 37 -18.91 23.31 -2.19
C GLN A 37 -18.50 23.74 -0.78
N PRO A 38 -19.43 24.03 0.16
CA PRO A 38 -19.05 24.36 1.54
C PRO A 38 -18.21 23.27 2.20
N PHE A 39 -18.52 21.99 1.95
CA PHE A 39 -17.70 20.87 2.41
C PHE A 39 -16.30 20.91 1.77
N VAL A 40 -16.21 21.09 0.46
CA VAL A 40 -14.91 21.15 -0.24
C VAL A 40 -14.05 22.30 0.28
N GLU A 41 -14.63 23.48 0.43
CA GLU A 41 -13.96 24.70 0.90
C GLU A 41 -13.53 24.57 2.37
N GLY A 42 -14.42 24.10 3.24
CA GLY A 42 -14.13 23.85 4.64
C GLY A 42 -12.96 22.88 4.82
N ARG A 43 -12.99 21.73 4.10
CA ARG A 43 -11.90 20.75 4.19
C ARG A 43 -10.59 21.25 3.59
N ARG A 44 -10.63 22.10 2.56
CA ARG A 44 -9.42 22.78 2.05
C ARG A 44 -8.84 23.73 3.09
N LYS A 45 -9.69 24.50 3.79
CA LYS A 45 -9.28 25.40 4.88
C LYS A 45 -8.65 24.64 6.04
N ASP A 46 -9.13 23.42 6.32
CA ASP A 46 -8.53 22.49 7.30
C ASP A 46 -7.17 21.91 6.85
N GLY A 47 -6.68 22.26 5.65
CA GLY A 47 -5.42 21.74 5.10
C GLY A 47 -5.48 20.28 4.67
N VAL A 48 -6.67 19.74 4.44
CA VAL A 48 -6.87 18.33 4.08
C VAL A 48 -6.55 18.10 2.61
N SER A 49 -5.89 16.99 2.30
CA SER A 49 -5.50 16.68 0.93
C SER A 49 -6.71 16.52 -0.01
N THR A 50 -6.57 16.96 -1.26
CA THR A 50 -7.58 16.80 -2.31
C THR A 50 -8.08 15.36 -2.42
N ARG A 51 -7.19 14.37 -2.31
CA ARG A 51 -7.54 12.95 -2.36
C ARG A 51 -8.49 12.55 -1.22
N THR A 52 -8.26 13.05 -0.01
CA THR A 52 -9.13 12.80 1.14
C THR A 52 -10.51 13.44 0.93
N ILE A 53 -10.56 14.64 0.36
CA ILE A 53 -11.82 15.31 -0.01
C ILE A 53 -12.56 14.49 -1.06
N ASN A 54 -11.86 14.03 -2.10
CA ASN A 54 -12.40 13.16 -3.14
C ASN A 54 -12.97 11.86 -2.58
N HIS A 55 -12.36 11.27 -1.55
CA HIS A 55 -12.93 10.09 -0.88
C HIS A 55 -14.28 10.40 -0.21
N GLY A 56 -14.46 11.58 0.39
CA GLY A 56 -15.77 12.02 0.88
C GLY A 56 -16.79 12.15 -0.27
N LEU A 57 -16.41 12.83 -1.35
CA LEU A 57 -17.27 13.01 -2.54
C LEU A 57 -17.65 11.66 -3.18
N GLN A 58 -16.75 10.68 -3.18
CA GLN A 58 -17.02 9.32 -3.65
C GLN A 58 -18.08 8.61 -2.82
N VAL A 59 -18.09 8.82 -1.49
CA VAL A 59 -19.11 8.25 -0.61
C VAL A 59 -20.48 8.85 -0.93
N VAL A 60 -20.58 10.18 -1.04
CA VAL A 60 -21.83 10.86 -1.43
C VAL A 60 -22.31 10.36 -2.79
N ARG A 61 -21.42 10.30 -3.78
CA ARG A 61 -21.74 9.81 -5.12
C ARG A 61 -22.29 8.38 -5.07
N ARG A 62 -21.68 7.48 -4.28
CA ARG A 62 -22.18 6.10 -4.13
C ARG A 62 -23.57 6.07 -3.51
N ILE A 63 -23.81 6.86 -2.46
CA ILE A 63 -25.12 6.95 -1.79
C ILE A 63 -26.19 7.45 -2.75
N LEU A 64 -25.93 8.54 -3.48
CA LEU A 64 -26.90 9.09 -4.44
C LEU A 64 -27.19 8.10 -5.59
N ASN A 65 -26.18 7.40 -6.09
CA ASN A 65 -26.40 6.36 -7.09
C ASN A 65 -27.27 5.22 -6.54
N LEU A 66 -26.99 4.73 -5.33
CA LEU A 66 -27.81 3.70 -4.68
C LEU A 66 -29.25 4.15 -4.48
N ALA A 67 -29.45 5.37 -3.99
CA ALA A 67 -30.76 5.99 -3.83
C ALA A 67 -31.54 6.14 -5.14
N ALA A 68 -30.84 6.25 -6.27
CA ALA A 68 -31.43 6.39 -7.60
C ALA A 68 -31.67 5.07 -8.34
N SER A 69 -31.14 3.94 -7.85
CA SER A 69 -31.14 2.68 -8.64
C SER A 69 -31.39 1.40 -7.86
N GLU A 70 -30.93 1.30 -6.62
CA GLU A 70 -30.95 0.05 -5.84
C GLU A 70 -31.87 0.16 -4.61
N TRP A 71 -31.85 1.30 -3.92
CA TRP A 71 -32.68 1.52 -2.74
C TRP A 71 -34.09 1.92 -3.15
N MET A 72 -35.05 1.21 -2.58
CA MET A 72 -36.48 1.42 -2.79
C MET A 72 -37.14 1.87 -1.50
N ASP A 73 -38.19 2.67 -1.60
CA ASP A 73 -39.07 3.01 -0.50
C ASP A 73 -40.14 1.91 -0.29
N GLU A 74 -41.07 2.15 0.64
CA GLU A 74 -42.17 1.24 0.95
C GLU A 74 -43.17 1.03 -0.21
N TYR A 75 -43.13 1.91 -1.22
CA TYR A 75 -43.97 1.85 -2.41
C TYR A 75 -43.26 1.22 -3.62
N GLY A 76 -42.01 0.77 -3.44
CA GLY A 76 -41.21 0.20 -4.53
C GLY A 76 -40.73 1.25 -5.53
N LEU A 77 -40.58 2.51 -5.11
CA LEU A 77 -39.98 3.58 -5.90
C LEU A 77 -38.57 3.88 -5.39
N THR A 78 -37.69 4.35 -6.28
CA THR A 78 -36.36 4.80 -5.88
C THR A 78 -36.47 6.09 -5.06
N TRP A 79 -35.57 6.25 -4.08
CA TRP A 79 -35.56 7.42 -3.18
C TRP A 79 -35.32 8.74 -3.90
N ILE A 80 -34.63 8.72 -5.04
CA ILE A 80 -34.50 9.85 -5.96
C ILE A 80 -34.67 9.35 -7.40
N ILE A 81 -35.09 10.23 -8.30
CA ILE A 81 -35.31 9.87 -9.72
C ILE A 81 -33.96 9.69 -10.44
N ASN A 82 -33.00 10.59 -10.21
CA ASN A 82 -31.69 10.56 -10.85
C ASN A 82 -30.60 11.07 -9.92
N ALA A 83 -29.46 10.39 -9.90
CA ALA A 83 -28.29 10.84 -9.16
C ALA A 83 -27.58 12.00 -9.88
N PRO A 84 -27.36 13.16 -9.25
CA PRO A 84 -26.65 14.26 -9.87
C PRO A 84 -25.16 13.96 -10.05
N LYS A 85 -24.57 14.55 -11.09
CA LYS A 85 -23.15 14.36 -11.40
C LYS A 85 -22.26 15.10 -10.37
N ILE A 86 -21.75 14.37 -9.39
CA ILE A 86 -20.70 14.86 -8.48
C ILE A 86 -19.36 14.79 -9.21
N LYS A 87 -18.61 15.90 -9.35
CA LYS A 87 -17.28 15.89 -9.98
C LYS A 87 -16.18 15.75 -8.90
N LEU A 88 -15.19 14.89 -9.16
CA LEU A 88 -14.00 14.84 -8.29
C LEU A 88 -13.07 15.99 -8.63
N LEU A 89 -12.35 16.46 -7.61
CA LEU A 89 -11.34 17.50 -7.75
C LEU A 89 -10.08 16.91 -8.39
N PRO A 90 -9.38 17.66 -9.26
CA PRO A 90 -8.15 17.19 -9.87
C PRO A 90 -7.05 17.00 -8.83
N GLU A 91 -6.34 15.88 -8.90
CA GLU A 91 -5.23 15.54 -8.01
C GLU A 91 -3.89 15.85 -8.71
N HIS A 92 -3.27 16.97 -8.35
CA HIS A 92 -1.99 17.41 -8.94
C HIS A 92 -0.75 16.92 -8.19
N ASP A 93 -0.90 16.52 -6.91
CA ASP A 93 0.21 16.21 -6.00
C ASP A 93 0.37 14.72 -5.70
N LEU A 94 0.17 13.86 -6.69
CA LEU A 94 0.45 12.44 -6.54
C LEU A 94 1.96 12.24 -6.39
N ARG A 95 2.36 11.85 -5.16
CA ARG A 95 3.75 11.54 -4.88
C ARG A 95 4.23 10.40 -5.77
N LYS A 96 5.34 10.64 -6.49
CA LYS A 96 5.99 9.62 -7.32
C LYS A 96 6.65 8.54 -6.44
N PRO A 97 6.67 7.28 -6.88
CA PRO A 97 7.44 6.21 -6.24
C PRO A 97 8.91 6.61 -6.03
N TYR A 98 9.51 6.20 -4.92
CA TYR A 98 10.92 6.43 -4.62
C TYR A 98 11.69 5.12 -4.44
N PRO A 99 12.05 4.39 -5.51
CA PRO A 99 12.92 3.21 -5.41
C PRO A 99 14.29 3.60 -4.82
N LEU A 100 14.75 2.86 -3.82
CA LEU A 100 16.05 3.07 -3.19
C LEU A 100 17.16 2.53 -4.08
N ASN A 101 18.28 3.24 -4.14
CA ASN A 101 19.54 2.63 -4.61
C ASN A 101 20.20 1.79 -3.49
N TRP A 102 21.30 1.10 -3.81
CA TRP A 102 22.00 0.25 -2.85
C TRP A 102 22.58 1.03 -1.67
N ASP A 103 23.23 2.18 -1.89
CA ASP A 103 23.77 3.02 -0.80
C ASP A 103 22.67 3.49 0.16
N GLU A 104 21.54 3.97 -0.38
CA GLU A 104 20.38 4.38 0.41
C GLU A 104 19.81 3.23 1.24
N GLN A 105 19.76 2.02 0.67
CA GLN A 105 19.34 0.82 1.40
C GLN A 105 20.29 0.55 2.56
N HIS A 106 21.61 0.49 2.33
CA HIS A 106 22.60 0.22 3.38
C HIS A 106 22.51 1.24 4.51
N ARG A 107 22.49 2.55 4.17
CA ARG A 107 22.40 3.62 5.18
C ARG A 107 21.11 3.53 5.99
N LEU A 108 19.98 3.23 5.35
CA LEU A 108 18.72 3.06 6.07
C LEU A 108 18.73 1.81 6.94
N PHE A 109 19.21 0.68 6.42
CA PHE A 109 19.08 -0.62 7.08
C PHE A 109 20.03 -0.72 8.27
N ASN A 110 21.23 -0.15 8.19
CA ASN A 110 22.17 -0.07 9.31
C ASN A 110 21.62 0.73 10.51
N GLU A 111 20.67 1.64 10.28
CA GLU A 111 20.03 2.44 11.33
C GLU A 111 18.77 1.79 11.91
N LEU A 112 18.29 0.69 11.31
CA LEU A 112 17.10 -0.01 11.77
C LEU A 112 17.45 -0.95 12.95
N PRO A 113 16.59 -1.02 13.98
CA PRO A 113 16.65 -2.11 14.96
C PRO A 113 16.54 -3.47 14.25
N SER A 114 17.23 -4.50 14.76
CA SER A 114 17.34 -5.82 14.12
C SER A 114 16.00 -6.40 13.61
N HIS A 115 14.93 -6.33 14.41
CA HIS A 115 13.63 -6.83 13.96
C HIS A 115 13.05 -6.07 12.76
N LEU A 116 13.22 -4.74 12.69
CA LEU A 116 12.76 -3.93 11.54
C LEU A 116 13.68 -4.08 10.34
N GLU A 117 14.98 -4.25 10.56
CA GLU A 117 15.97 -4.48 9.51
C GLU A 117 15.65 -5.78 8.75
N LYS A 118 15.39 -6.86 9.48
CA LYS A 118 14.89 -8.13 8.90
C LYS A 118 13.59 -7.99 8.13
N MET A 119 12.59 -7.32 8.71
CA MET A 119 11.32 -7.07 8.01
C MET A 119 11.51 -6.22 6.74
N ALA A 120 12.39 -5.21 6.78
CA ALA A 120 12.72 -4.37 5.63
C ALA A 120 13.47 -5.16 4.53
N LEU A 121 14.38 -6.05 4.94
CA LEU A 121 15.11 -6.92 4.04
C LEU A 121 14.20 -7.95 3.37
N PHE A 122 13.24 -8.50 4.11
CA PHE A 122 12.18 -9.31 3.53
C PHE A 122 11.30 -8.50 2.54
N ALA A 123 10.88 -7.29 2.92
CA ALA A 123 10.05 -6.42 2.09
C ALA A 123 10.70 -6.07 0.74
N VAL A 124 11.99 -5.69 0.76
CA VAL A 124 12.72 -5.24 -0.43
C VAL A 124 13.06 -6.40 -1.38
N ASN A 125 12.95 -7.64 -0.92
CA ASN A 125 13.22 -8.86 -1.68
C ASN A 125 11.96 -9.64 -2.11
N THR A 126 10.78 -9.25 -1.64
CA THR A 126 9.51 -9.93 -1.97
C THR A 126 8.42 -9.00 -2.50
N GLY A 127 8.57 -7.68 -2.29
CA GLY A 127 7.57 -6.70 -2.69
C GLY A 127 6.26 -6.78 -1.90
N CYS A 128 6.26 -7.47 -0.76
CA CYS A 128 5.10 -7.55 0.13
C CYS A 128 4.73 -6.17 0.70
N ARG A 129 3.43 -5.98 0.94
CA ARG A 129 2.90 -4.79 1.63
C ARG A 129 3.16 -4.90 3.13
N ASP A 130 3.16 -3.75 3.80
CA ASP A 130 3.38 -3.64 5.25
C ASP A 130 2.56 -4.65 6.07
N GLN A 131 1.24 -4.71 5.83
CA GLN A 131 0.34 -5.64 6.52
C GLN A 131 0.60 -7.11 6.15
N GLU A 132 0.94 -7.40 4.89
CA GLU A 132 1.27 -8.76 4.43
C GLU A 132 2.48 -9.33 5.18
N ILE A 133 3.45 -8.48 5.54
CA ILE A 133 4.65 -8.87 6.30
C ILE A 133 4.35 -8.98 7.80
N CYS A 134 3.66 -7.98 8.35
CA CYS A 134 3.28 -7.94 9.76
C CYS A 134 2.44 -9.15 10.20
N GLU A 135 1.52 -9.58 9.33
CA GLU A 135 0.63 -10.70 9.57
C GLU A 135 1.18 -12.02 9.01
N LEU A 136 2.40 -12.08 8.45
CA LEU A 136 2.91 -13.29 7.82
C LEU A 136 2.98 -14.45 8.83
N ARG A 137 2.30 -15.57 8.55
CA ARG A 137 2.21 -16.73 9.44
C ARG A 137 2.94 -17.96 8.92
N TRP A 138 3.35 -18.82 9.85
CA TRP A 138 4.04 -20.08 9.52
C TRP A 138 3.16 -21.09 8.79
N ASP A 139 1.86 -21.11 9.10
CA ASP A 139 0.89 -22.02 8.46
C ASP A 139 0.53 -21.63 7.02
N TRP A 140 1.00 -20.47 6.55
CA TRP A 140 0.87 -20.05 5.15
C TRP A 140 2.05 -20.48 4.29
N GLU A 141 3.10 -21.03 4.90
CA GLU A 141 4.24 -21.58 4.18
C GLU A 141 3.86 -22.89 3.50
N ILE A 142 4.04 -22.98 2.18
CA ILE A 142 3.76 -24.20 1.44
C ILE A 142 5.06 -24.93 1.16
N LYS A 143 5.20 -26.13 1.73
CA LYS A 143 6.33 -27.03 1.46
C LYS A 143 6.07 -27.80 0.17
N ILE A 144 7.02 -27.71 -0.76
CA ILE A 144 6.97 -28.41 -2.05
C ILE A 144 8.13 -29.40 -2.08
N PRO A 145 7.91 -30.70 -1.83
CA PRO A 145 8.98 -31.67 -1.68
C PRO A 145 9.96 -31.71 -2.86
N GLU A 146 9.46 -31.58 -4.09
CA GLU A 146 10.24 -31.60 -5.33
C GLU A 146 11.08 -30.33 -5.53
N LEU A 147 10.77 -29.26 -4.79
CA LEU A 147 11.39 -27.93 -4.87
C LEU A 147 11.81 -27.43 -3.48
N SER A 148 12.44 -28.30 -2.68
CA SER A 148 12.80 -28.00 -1.28
C SER A 148 13.70 -26.77 -1.08
N HIS A 149 14.40 -26.31 -2.12
CA HIS A 149 15.19 -25.08 -2.10
C HIS A 149 14.36 -23.80 -2.28
N ILE A 150 13.12 -23.92 -2.76
CA ILE A 150 12.19 -22.81 -2.95
C ILE A 150 11.29 -22.70 -1.73
N MET A 151 11.21 -21.49 -1.17
CA MET A 151 10.28 -21.17 -0.10
C MET A 151 9.19 -20.26 -0.65
N VAL A 152 7.93 -20.64 -0.44
CA VAL A 152 6.78 -19.83 -0.83
C VAL A 152 5.78 -19.71 0.30
N PHE A 153 5.07 -18.59 0.33
CA PHE A 153 3.90 -18.39 1.18
C PHE A 153 2.67 -18.11 0.32
N ILE A 154 1.50 -18.61 0.74
CA ILE A 154 0.21 -18.22 0.17
C ILE A 154 -0.52 -17.39 1.22
N ILE A 155 -0.57 -16.08 1.00
CA ILE A 155 -1.30 -15.17 1.89
C ILE A 155 -2.80 -15.23 1.54
N PRO A 156 -3.69 -15.48 2.52
CA PRO A 156 -5.12 -15.58 2.30
C PRO A 156 -5.75 -14.32 1.70
N ALA A 157 -6.76 -14.50 0.84
CA ALA A 157 -7.46 -13.44 0.13
C ALA A 157 -8.04 -12.35 1.06
N GLU A 158 -8.44 -12.72 2.28
CA GLU A 158 -9.00 -11.81 3.30
C GLU A 158 -7.99 -10.76 3.75
N LEU A 159 -6.70 -11.04 3.64
CA LEU A 159 -5.62 -10.15 4.06
C LEU A 159 -5.02 -9.37 2.89
N VAL A 160 -5.26 -9.82 1.66
CA VAL A 160 -4.76 -9.16 0.44
C VAL A 160 -5.74 -8.09 0.00
N LYS A 161 -5.24 -6.88 -0.29
CA LYS A 161 -6.07 -5.72 -0.64
C LYS A 161 -7.04 -5.95 -1.81
N ASN A 162 -6.69 -6.87 -2.72
CA ASN A 162 -7.44 -7.14 -3.94
C ASN A 162 -8.46 -8.30 -3.79
N GLY A 163 -8.50 -8.97 -2.63
CA GLY A 163 -9.43 -10.08 -2.39
C GLY A 163 -9.07 -11.37 -3.13
N GLU A 164 -7.82 -11.52 -3.54
CA GLU A 164 -7.28 -12.72 -4.21
C GLU A 164 -6.10 -13.22 -3.40
N GLU A 165 -5.90 -14.54 -3.35
CA GLU A 165 -4.73 -15.15 -2.71
C GLU A 165 -3.43 -14.61 -3.32
N ARG A 166 -2.41 -14.50 -2.48
CA ARG A 166 -1.13 -13.89 -2.84
C ARG A 166 0.00 -14.87 -2.63
N LEU A 167 0.51 -15.42 -3.73
CA LEU A 167 1.78 -16.15 -3.74
C LEU A 167 2.94 -15.20 -3.47
N VAL A 168 3.76 -15.51 -2.47
CA VAL A 168 5.02 -14.83 -2.18
C VAL A 168 6.16 -15.82 -2.39
N VAL A 169 6.96 -15.60 -3.43
CA VAL A 169 8.16 -16.40 -3.69
C VAL A 169 9.34 -15.74 -2.98
N CYS A 170 9.99 -16.48 -2.07
CA CYS A 170 11.16 -15.99 -1.34
C CYS A 170 12.42 -16.28 -2.15
N ASN A 171 13.14 -15.20 -2.52
CA ASN A 171 14.52 -15.35 -3.01
C ASN A 171 15.46 -15.78 -1.87
N ASP A 172 16.74 -16.02 -2.18
CA ASP A 172 17.69 -16.57 -1.20
C ASP A 172 17.86 -15.67 0.02
N THR A 173 17.82 -14.35 -0.19
CA THR A 173 17.94 -13.38 0.90
C THR A 173 16.69 -13.40 1.78
N ALA A 174 15.50 -13.32 1.18
CA ALA A 174 14.24 -13.39 1.92
C ALA A 174 14.10 -14.72 2.68
N ARG A 175 14.48 -15.84 2.06
CA ARG A 175 14.49 -17.17 2.68
C ARG A 175 15.40 -17.20 3.91
N SER A 176 16.62 -16.68 3.80
CA SER A 176 17.56 -16.61 4.93
C SER A 176 16.96 -15.83 6.11
N VAL A 177 16.33 -14.68 5.84
CA VAL A 177 15.67 -13.87 6.87
C VAL A 177 14.55 -14.66 7.56
N VAL A 178 13.71 -15.36 6.79
CA VAL A 178 12.61 -16.15 7.35
C VAL A 178 13.13 -17.28 8.24
N GLU A 179 14.15 -18.02 7.79
CA GLU A 179 14.71 -19.12 8.58
C GLU A 179 15.36 -18.63 9.88
N GLU A 180 15.97 -17.44 9.90
CA GLU A 180 16.49 -16.84 11.13
C GLU A 180 15.40 -16.45 12.15
N GLU A 181 14.14 -16.35 11.74
CA GLU A 181 13.01 -16.04 12.62
C GLU A 181 12.30 -17.30 13.15
N ARG A 182 12.66 -18.50 12.66
CA ARG A 182 12.12 -19.77 13.16
C ARG A 182 12.29 -19.89 14.67
N GLY A 183 11.24 -20.37 15.34
CA GLY A 183 11.24 -20.61 16.77
C GLY A 183 11.10 -19.36 17.65
N LYS A 184 11.12 -18.13 17.10
CA LYS A 184 10.97 -16.89 17.90
C LYS A 184 9.52 -16.56 18.25
N HIS A 185 8.58 -17.02 17.44
CA HIS A 185 7.15 -16.85 17.68
C HIS A 185 6.38 -18.07 17.15
N PRO A 186 5.37 -18.57 17.88
CA PRO A 186 4.69 -19.83 17.53
C PRO A 186 3.88 -19.75 16.24
N THR A 187 3.35 -18.57 15.89
CA THR A 187 2.37 -18.44 14.78
C THR A 187 2.78 -17.49 13.67
N HIS A 188 3.66 -16.52 13.94
CA HIS A 188 3.98 -15.42 13.03
C HIS A 188 5.46 -15.48 12.70
N VAL A 189 5.81 -15.17 11.46
CA VAL A 189 7.20 -15.12 11.00
C VAL A 189 7.93 -13.96 11.66
N PHE A 190 7.34 -12.77 11.66
CA PHE A 190 7.95 -11.58 12.27
C PHE A 190 7.25 -11.21 13.57
N SER A 191 8.04 -10.98 14.62
CA SER A 191 7.53 -10.54 15.92
C SER A 191 8.53 -9.64 16.62
N PHE A 192 8.07 -8.88 17.61
CA PHE A 192 8.92 -8.11 18.50
C PHE A 192 8.40 -8.26 19.94
N ARG A 193 9.29 -8.67 20.85
CA ARG A 193 8.97 -8.92 22.26
C ARG A 193 7.76 -9.86 22.44
N GLY A 194 7.75 -10.94 21.66
CA GLY A 194 6.71 -11.98 21.73
C GLY A 194 5.34 -11.57 21.18
N LYS A 195 5.25 -10.44 20.45
CA LYS A 195 4.01 -9.99 19.82
C LYS A 195 4.21 -9.70 18.33
N PRO A 196 3.22 -9.98 17.46
CA PRO A 196 3.21 -9.49 16.09
C PRO A 196 3.27 -7.96 16.05
N LEU A 197 3.87 -7.42 14.99
CA LEU A 197 3.91 -5.97 14.79
C LEU A 197 2.66 -5.53 14.03
N ALA A 198 2.04 -4.43 14.45
CA ALA A 198 0.90 -3.88 13.69
C ALA A 198 1.32 -3.13 12.41
N ARG A 199 2.58 -2.67 12.33
CA ARG A 199 3.17 -1.94 11.18
C ARG A 199 4.69 -1.86 11.29
N ILE A 200 5.37 -1.92 10.15
CA ILE A 200 6.81 -1.61 10.02
C ILE A 200 7.05 -0.10 10.19
N LEU A 201 6.09 0.75 9.80
CA LEU A 201 6.13 2.21 9.98
C LEU A 201 5.94 2.62 11.47
N SER A 202 6.80 2.08 12.32
CA SER A 202 6.87 2.32 13.76
C SER A 202 7.73 3.55 14.06
N THR A 203 7.87 3.85 15.35
CA THR A 203 8.81 4.87 15.84
C THR A 203 10.25 4.55 15.43
N GLY A 204 10.67 3.28 15.51
CA GLY A 204 12.01 2.83 15.10
C GLY A 204 12.30 3.15 13.64
N TRP A 205 11.38 2.83 12.73
CA TRP A 205 11.50 3.15 11.30
C TRP A 205 11.57 4.67 11.03
N ARG A 206 10.78 5.47 11.78
CA ARG A 206 10.83 6.94 11.66
C ARG A 206 12.19 7.49 12.08
N GLN A 207 12.74 7.01 13.19
CA GLN A 207 14.04 7.45 13.69
C GLN A 207 15.18 7.03 12.76
N ALA A 208 15.17 5.78 12.27
CA ALA A 208 16.18 5.28 11.34
C ALA A 208 16.26 6.13 10.07
N ARG A 209 15.10 6.51 9.49
CA ARG A 209 15.06 7.40 8.32
C ARG A 209 15.60 8.80 8.58
N ILE A 210 15.46 9.34 9.79
CA ILE A 210 16.03 10.64 10.14
C ILE A 210 17.55 10.53 10.18
N LYS A 211 18.08 9.52 10.88
CA LYS A 211 19.53 9.27 10.97
C LYS A 211 20.17 9.00 9.62
N ALA A 212 19.49 8.25 8.76
CA ALA A 212 19.92 7.98 7.40
C ALA A 212 19.64 9.13 6.41
N ASN A 213 19.11 10.28 6.84
CA ASN A 213 18.74 11.41 5.96
C ASN A 213 17.84 10.99 4.77
N LEU A 214 16.85 10.15 5.06
CA LEU A 214 15.90 9.51 4.12
C LEU A 214 14.45 9.62 4.62
N GLN A 215 14.08 10.75 5.24
CA GLN A 215 12.76 10.99 5.83
C GLN A 215 11.61 10.81 4.81
N GLN A 216 11.90 10.99 3.53
CA GLN A 216 10.97 10.78 2.44
C GLN A 216 10.62 9.31 2.22
N VAL A 217 11.51 8.36 2.49
CA VAL A 217 11.33 6.93 2.16
C VAL A 217 10.17 6.33 2.96
N ARG A 218 9.25 5.63 2.31
CA ARG A 218 8.14 4.90 2.97
C ARG A 218 8.44 3.40 2.96
N VAL A 219 7.78 2.63 3.84
CA VAL A 219 7.85 1.15 3.78
C VAL A 219 7.43 0.64 2.40
N HIS A 220 6.40 1.25 1.80
CA HIS A 220 5.93 0.88 0.46
C HIS A 220 6.95 1.18 -0.65
N ASP A 221 7.92 2.07 -0.42
CA ASP A 221 9.00 2.30 -1.38
C ASP A 221 9.91 1.07 -1.50
N LEU A 222 9.98 0.18 -0.50
CA LEU A 222 10.70 -1.10 -0.61
C LEU A 222 10.08 -2.02 -1.68
N LYS A 223 8.74 -2.03 -1.79
CA LYS A 223 8.04 -2.72 -2.89
C LYS A 223 8.39 -2.10 -4.24
N HIS A 224 8.43 -0.77 -4.31
CA HIS A 224 8.82 -0.08 -5.53
C HIS A 224 10.28 -0.37 -5.91
N THR A 225 11.17 -0.48 -4.93
CA THR A 225 12.56 -0.91 -5.10
C THR A 225 12.63 -2.31 -5.70
N PHE A 226 11.93 -3.29 -5.13
CA PHE A 226 11.88 -4.65 -5.66
C PHE A 226 11.41 -4.67 -7.12
N GLY A 227 10.27 -4.05 -7.42
CA GLY A 227 9.74 -3.99 -8.77
C GLY A 227 10.66 -3.27 -9.78
N ARG A 228 11.37 -2.23 -9.33
CA ARG A 228 12.34 -1.51 -10.16
C ARG A 228 13.60 -2.35 -10.42
N ARG A 229 14.11 -3.06 -9.41
CA ARG A 229 15.25 -3.98 -9.57
C ARG A 229 14.91 -5.12 -10.51
N LEU A 230 13.73 -5.73 -10.37
CA LEU A 230 13.28 -6.79 -11.29
C LEU A 230 13.23 -6.28 -12.73
N ARG A 231 12.70 -5.06 -12.92
CA ARG A 231 12.64 -4.44 -14.26
C ARG A 231 14.04 -4.23 -14.83
N ALA A 232 14.97 -3.72 -14.02
CA ALA A 232 16.32 -3.45 -14.44
C ALA A 232 17.13 -4.74 -14.70
N ALA A 233 16.81 -5.82 -14.01
CA ALA A 233 17.34 -7.17 -14.24
C ALA A 233 16.70 -7.90 -15.44
N GLY A 234 15.87 -7.23 -16.23
CA GLY A 234 15.25 -7.78 -17.44
C GLY A 234 14.16 -8.83 -17.17
N VAL A 235 13.59 -8.88 -15.96
CA VAL A 235 12.47 -9.78 -15.65
C VAL A 235 11.23 -9.35 -16.44
N SER A 236 10.53 -10.32 -17.01
CA SER A 236 9.36 -10.09 -17.87
C SER A 236 8.29 -9.27 -17.14
N PHE A 237 7.42 -8.57 -17.89
CA PHE A 237 6.35 -7.81 -17.26
C PHE A 237 5.39 -8.72 -16.49
N GLU A 238 5.11 -9.91 -17.04
CA GLU A 238 4.24 -10.93 -16.47
C GLU A 238 4.78 -11.45 -15.14
N ASP A 239 6.01 -11.97 -15.12
CA ASP A 239 6.65 -12.44 -13.88
C ASP A 239 6.76 -11.32 -12.84
N ARG A 240 6.92 -10.07 -13.26
CA ARG A 240 6.89 -8.92 -12.34
C ARG A 240 5.52 -8.66 -11.76
N GLN A 241 4.42 -8.86 -12.49
CA GLN A 241 3.07 -8.77 -11.93
C GLN A 241 2.87 -9.84 -10.87
N ASP A 242 3.26 -11.08 -11.19
CA ASP A 242 3.14 -12.22 -10.29
C ASP A 242 4.02 -12.05 -9.05
N LEU A 243 5.29 -11.65 -9.21
CA LEU A 243 6.17 -11.38 -8.07
C LEU A 243 5.76 -10.16 -7.24
N LEU A 244 5.00 -9.20 -7.78
CA LEU A 244 4.50 -8.03 -7.03
C LEU A 244 3.07 -8.18 -6.51
N GLY A 245 2.37 -9.26 -6.86
CA GLY A 245 1.00 -9.51 -6.43
C GLY A 245 0.06 -8.45 -6.98
N HIS A 246 0.30 -8.08 -8.23
CA HIS A 246 -0.64 -7.31 -9.00
C HIS A 246 -1.71 -8.26 -9.53
N ARG A 247 -2.92 -7.73 -9.70
CA ARG A 247 -4.03 -8.49 -10.26
C ARG A 247 -3.71 -8.80 -11.72
N SER A 248 -3.16 -9.97 -11.99
CA SER A 248 -3.22 -10.58 -13.32
C SER A 248 -4.57 -11.28 -13.38
N GLY A 249 -5.32 -11.18 -14.47
CA GLY A 249 -6.62 -11.87 -14.62
C GLY A 249 -6.47 -13.40 -14.71
N ARG A 250 -5.39 -13.97 -14.19
CA ARG A 250 -5.06 -15.38 -14.18
C ARG A 250 -5.37 -15.94 -12.80
N ILE A 251 -6.00 -17.10 -12.78
CA ILE A 251 -6.38 -17.82 -11.56
C ILE A 251 -5.13 -18.00 -10.69
N THR A 252 -5.10 -17.35 -9.53
CA THR A 252 -3.91 -17.14 -8.69
C THR A 252 -3.46 -18.35 -7.86
N THR A 253 -3.94 -19.56 -8.18
CA THR A 253 -3.82 -20.74 -7.31
C THR A 253 -3.25 -21.99 -8.00
N HIS A 254 -2.99 -21.95 -9.30
CA HIS A 254 -2.43 -23.08 -10.04
C HIS A 254 -1.09 -22.70 -10.67
N TYR A 255 -0.02 -22.77 -9.88
CA TYR A 255 1.35 -22.64 -10.38
C TYR A 255 1.96 -24.03 -10.59
N SER A 256 2.47 -24.29 -11.79
CA SER A 256 3.31 -25.45 -12.06
C SER A 256 4.68 -25.32 -11.39
N SER A 257 5.34 -26.45 -11.16
CA SER A 257 6.71 -26.48 -10.63
C SER A 257 7.70 -25.68 -11.49
N ALA A 258 7.50 -25.68 -12.81
CA ALA A 258 8.31 -24.90 -13.75
C ALA A 258 8.10 -23.38 -13.58
N GLU A 259 6.85 -22.94 -13.39
CA GLU A 259 6.55 -21.53 -13.12
C GLU A 259 7.16 -21.08 -11.79
N LEU A 260 7.06 -21.90 -10.74
CA LEU A 260 7.67 -21.57 -9.44
C LEU A 260 9.21 -21.47 -9.53
N GLN A 261 9.85 -22.38 -10.26
CA GLN A 261 11.29 -22.30 -10.54
C GLN A 261 11.65 -21.02 -11.31
N ASN A 262 10.86 -20.65 -12.32
CA ASN A 262 11.06 -19.42 -13.08
C ASN A 262 10.91 -18.16 -12.20
N LEU A 263 9.86 -18.09 -11.39
CA LEU A 263 9.61 -16.98 -10.46
C LEU A 263 10.72 -16.87 -9.41
N TYR A 264 11.16 -18.00 -8.84
CA TYR A 264 12.27 -18.04 -7.90
C TYR A 264 13.59 -17.56 -8.54
N GLY A 265 13.92 -18.07 -9.74
CA GLY A 265 15.08 -17.61 -10.50
C GLY A 265 15.01 -16.11 -10.81
N ALA A 266 13.84 -15.61 -11.21
CA ALA A 266 13.62 -14.18 -11.46
C ALA A 266 13.78 -13.33 -10.20
N ALA A 267 13.25 -13.77 -9.06
CA ALA A 267 13.38 -13.09 -7.77
C ALA A 267 14.83 -13.09 -7.26
N ASN A 268 15.62 -14.11 -7.59
CA ASN A 268 17.03 -14.18 -7.22
C ASN A 268 17.94 -13.23 -8.02
N LYS A 269 17.55 -12.82 -9.23
CA LYS A 269 18.30 -11.83 -10.04
C LYS A 269 18.49 -10.47 -9.36
N VAL A 270 17.74 -10.19 -8.29
CA VAL A 270 17.78 -8.93 -7.55
C VAL A 270 18.41 -9.06 -6.16
N CYS A 271 18.90 -10.24 -5.80
CA CYS A 271 19.71 -10.45 -4.60
C CYS A 271 21.04 -9.70 -4.72
N GLU A 272 21.45 -9.03 -3.65
CA GLU A 272 22.68 -8.21 -3.63
C GLU A 272 23.96 -9.00 -3.91
N LYS A 273 24.02 -10.26 -3.44
CA LYS A 273 25.16 -11.17 -3.66
C LYS A 273 25.36 -11.50 -5.14
N GLN A 274 24.29 -11.48 -5.93
CA GLN A 274 24.40 -11.44 -7.37
C GLN A 274 24.67 -9.98 -7.74
N LYS A 275 25.95 -9.59 -7.84
CA LYS A 275 26.37 -8.29 -8.42
C LYS A 275 25.92 -8.20 -9.88
N SER A 276 24.62 -8.18 -10.12
CA SER A 276 24.04 -7.64 -11.33
C SER A 276 24.51 -6.19 -11.33
N GLY A 277 25.23 -5.75 -12.37
CA GLY A 277 25.78 -4.38 -12.51
C GLY A 277 24.73 -3.27 -12.56
N VAL A 278 23.56 -3.50 -11.97
CA VAL A 278 22.37 -2.67 -11.92
C VAL A 278 22.58 -1.58 -10.88
N VAL A 279 23.18 -0.48 -11.32
CA VAL A 279 23.14 0.79 -10.60
C VAL A 279 21.78 1.45 -10.89
N LEU A 280 20.99 1.67 -9.84
CA LEU A 280 19.75 2.42 -9.96
C LEU A 280 20.06 3.92 -10.10
N THR A 281 20.15 4.39 -11.34
CA THR A 281 20.30 5.82 -11.62
C THR A 281 18.95 6.53 -11.53
N LEU A 282 18.79 7.35 -10.49
CA LEU A 282 17.65 8.25 -10.36
C LEU A 282 17.92 9.52 -11.17
N LEU A 283 17.28 9.64 -12.32
CA LEU A 283 17.29 10.88 -13.09
C LEU A 283 16.40 11.92 -12.39
N ARG A 284 17.02 12.91 -11.77
CA ARG A 284 16.33 14.09 -11.21
C ARG A 284 16.54 15.25 -12.17
N ASN A 285 15.45 15.89 -12.60
CA ASN A 285 15.54 17.14 -13.35
C ASN A 285 15.87 18.27 -12.36
N PRO A 286 17.03 18.95 -12.48
CA PRO A 286 17.42 20.03 -11.57
C PRO A 286 16.46 21.24 -11.61
N ASN A 287 15.65 21.38 -12.66
CA ASN A 287 14.70 22.48 -12.81
C ASN A 287 13.34 22.23 -12.12
N LEU A 288 13.09 21.01 -11.62
CA LEU A 288 11.91 20.69 -10.81
C LEU A 288 12.24 20.92 -9.32
N ARG A 289 12.35 22.19 -8.91
CA ARG A 289 12.38 22.53 -7.47
C ARG A 289 11.03 22.14 -6.87
N MET A 290 11.04 21.27 -5.86
CA MET A 290 9.86 21.09 -5.00
C MET A 290 9.52 22.47 -4.39
N PRO A 291 8.25 22.89 -4.36
CA PRO A 291 7.89 24.17 -3.78
C PRO A 291 8.36 24.18 -2.31
N ALA A 292 9.26 25.13 -2.02
CA ALA A 292 9.72 25.38 -0.66
C ALA A 292 8.50 25.68 0.20
N ASN A 293 8.34 24.92 1.27
CA ASN A 293 7.34 25.15 2.30
C ASN A 293 7.60 26.57 2.86
N LYS A 294 6.82 27.57 2.44
CA LYS A 294 6.87 28.91 3.03
C LYS A 294 6.30 28.81 4.43
N GLN A 295 7.18 28.51 5.39
CA GLN A 295 6.91 28.70 6.79
C GLN A 295 6.73 30.21 7.01
N ALA A 296 5.59 30.56 7.59
CA ALA A 296 5.21 31.91 7.92
C ALA A 296 6.21 32.53 8.91
N SER A 297 6.93 33.56 8.47
CA SER A 297 7.52 34.54 9.37
C SER A 297 6.52 35.68 9.52
N LYS A 298 5.68 35.60 10.57
CA LYS A 298 5.16 36.81 11.20
C LYS A 298 6.33 37.43 11.96
N VAL A 299 6.82 38.57 11.48
CA VAL A 299 7.52 39.53 12.34
C VAL A 299 6.65 40.78 12.34
N VAL A 300 5.97 40.98 13.45
CA VAL A 300 5.43 42.28 13.84
C VAL A 300 6.57 42.98 14.58
N ALA A 301 6.97 44.15 14.10
CA ALA A 301 7.65 45.16 14.89
C ALA A 301 7.25 46.53 14.33
N LEU A 302 6.77 47.36 15.25
CA LEU A 302 6.28 48.75 15.20
C LEU A 302 6.53 49.56 13.93
#